data_AF-A0A453GP53-F1
#
_entry.id   AF-A0A453GP53-F1
#
_cell.length_a   1.000
_cell.length_b   1.000
_cell.length_c   1.000
_cell.angle_alpha   90.00
_cell.angle_beta   90.00
_cell.angle_gamma   90.00
#
_symmetry.space_group_name_H-M   'P 1'
#
loop_
_entity.id
_entity.type
_entity.pdbx_description
1 polymer ?
#
loop_
_entity_poly.entity_id
_entity_poly.type
_entity_poly.pdbx_seq_one_letter_code
_entity_poly.pdbx_strand_id
1 'polypeptide(L)'
;MTVVDAEARFHVLAVDDSVIDRKLIEMLLRTSSYQVTTVDSGSKALEVLGLRDEGDDSSSSSPTSSSAPAHHQVLVRLAIS
;
A
#
# COMPACT_ATOMS: atom_id res chain seq x y z
N MET A 1 23.09 22.01 -14.10
CA MET A 1 22.11 22.11 -13.00
C MET A 1 21.23 20.89 -13.14
N THR A 2 21.60 19.80 -12.47
CA THR A 2 20.92 18.50 -12.63
C THR A 2 19.52 18.63 -12.05
N VAL A 3 18.52 18.35 -12.89
CA VAL A 3 17.13 18.29 -12.50
C VAL A 3 17.05 17.25 -11.37
N VAL A 4 16.77 17.71 -10.16
CA VAL A 4 16.34 16.84 -9.06
C VAL A 4 14.95 16.37 -9.42
N ASP A 5 14.89 15.41 -10.34
CA ASP A 5 13.65 14.69 -10.61
C ASP A 5 13.31 14.02 -9.28
N ALA A 6 12.18 14.39 -8.69
CA ALA A 6 11.72 13.81 -7.46
C ALA A 6 11.54 12.32 -7.75
N GLU A 7 12.53 11.49 -7.39
CA GLU A 7 12.49 10.05 -7.56
C GLU A 7 11.12 9.58 -7.10
N ALA A 8 10.29 9.14 -8.06
CA ALA A 8 8.94 8.68 -7.77
C ALA A 8 9.10 7.40 -6.94
N ARG A 9 9.19 7.56 -5.62
CA ARG A 9 9.35 6.45 -4.69
C ARG A 9 8.07 5.65 -4.70
N PHE A 10 8.15 4.43 -5.21
CA PHE A 10 7.03 3.50 -5.13
C PHE A 10 6.76 3.13 -3.67
N HIS A 11 5.48 3.03 -3.32
CA HIS A 11 5.04 2.56 -2.01
C HIS A 11 4.59 1.10 -2.11
N VAL A 12 5.19 0.25 -1.29
CA VAL A 12 4.85 -1.17 -1.17
C VAL A 12 4.04 -1.40 0.10
N LEU A 13 2.89 -2.08 -0.05
CA LEU A 13 2.12 -2.63 1.06
C LEU A 13 2.40 -4.15 1.15
N ALA A 14 3.16 -4.58 2.15
CA ALA A 14 3.45 -5.99 2.38
C ALA A 14 2.50 -6.58 3.43
N VAL A 15 1.85 -7.70 3.09
CA VAL A 15 0.82 -8.35 3.94
C VAL A 15 1.33 -9.74 4.31
N ASP A 16 1.70 -9.93 5.58
CA ASP A 16 2.29 -11.17 6.07
C ASP A 16 2.07 -11.34 7.58
N ASP A 17 1.53 -12.48 8.01
CA ASP A 17 1.21 -12.78 9.41
C ASP A 17 2.45 -13.14 10.24
N SER A 18 3.53 -13.59 9.59
CA SER A 18 4.82 -13.84 10.24
C SER A 18 5.56 -12.55 10.55
N VAL A 19 5.84 -12.36 11.85
CA VAL A 19 6.56 -11.18 12.34
C VAL A 19 7.99 -11.11 11.78
N ILE A 20 8.61 -12.26 11.54
CA ILE A 20 9.99 -12.34 11.03
C ILE A 20 10.01 -11.92 9.56
N ASP A 21 9.11 -12.47 8.76
CA ASP A 21 9.03 -12.21 7.33
C ASP A 21 8.66 -10.77 7.05
N ARG A 22 7.71 -10.24 7.83
CA ARG A 22 7.34 -8.82 7.77
C ARG A 22 8.53 -7.87 8.00
N LYS A 23 9.39 -8.17 8.98
CA LYS A 23 10.60 -7.38 9.25
C LYS A 23 11.64 -7.52 8.14
N LEU A 24 11.80 -8.73 7.61
CA LEU A 24 12.74 -8.99 6.52
C LEU A 24 12.34 -8.20 5.27
N ILE A 25 11.07 -8.26 4.87
CA ILE A 25 10.52 -7.54 3.72
C ILE A 25 10.68 -6.02 3.91
N GLU A 26 10.32 -5.49 5.10
CA GLU A 26 10.46 -4.07 5.42
C GLU A 26 11.90 -3.57 5.26
N MET A 27 12.87 -4.34 5.78
CA MET A 27 14.28 -4.00 5.69
C MET A 27 14.78 -4.01 4.24
N LEU A 28 14.53 -5.09 3.49
CA LEU A 28 15.01 -5.25 2.11
C LEU A 28 14.48 -4.14 1.19
N LEU A 29 13.19 -3.84 1.28
CA LEU A 29 12.56 -2.86 0.41
C LEU A 29 12.95 -1.42 0.80
N ARG A 30 13.07 -1.10 2.09
CA ARG A 30 13.59 0.21 2.51
C ARG A 30 15.03 0.45 2.06
N THR A 31 15.88 -0.58 2.09
CA THR A 31 17.25 -0.48 1.55
C THR A 31 17.28 -0.28 0.04
N SER A 32 16.20 -0.64 -0.66
CA SER A 32 16.05 -0.51 -2.10
C SER A 32 15.31 0.77 -2.51
N SER A 33 15.29 1.80 -1.65
CA SER A 33 14.66 3.11 -1.87
C SER A 33 13.12 3.10 -1.99
N TYR A 34 12.45 2.04 -1.55
CA TYR A 34 10.99 2.00 -1.48
C TYR A 34 10.46 2.56 -0.17
N GLN A 35 9.27 3.17 -0.23
CA GLN A 35 8.44 3.33 0.96
C GLN A 35 7.71 2.02 1.23
N VAL A 36 7.62 1.61 2.48
CA VAL A 36 7.04 0.30 2.84
C VAL A 36 6.12 0.46 4.03
N THR A 37 4.88 0.01 3.87
CA THR A 37 3.94 -0.26 4.96
C THR A 37 3.77 -1.75 5.07
N THR A 38 3.85 -2.29 6.28
CA THR A 38 3.64 -3.70 6.52
C THR A 38 2.43 -3.91 7.42
N VAL A 39 1.65 -4.97 7.15
CA VAL A 39 0.46 -5.35 7.92
C VAL A 39 0.43 -6.86 8.11
N ASP A 40 -0.26 -7.32 9.15
CA ASP A 40 -0.28 -8.74 9.56
C ASP A 40 -1.44 -9.56 8.97
N SER A 41 -2.34 -8.92 8.23
CA SER A 41 -3.56 -9.57 7.73
C SER A 41 -4.16 -8.81 6.56
N GLY A 42 -4.85 -9.55 5.68
CA GLY A 42 -5.57 -8.97 4.54
C GLY A 42 -6.63 -7.97 4.97
N SER A 43 -7.32 -8.20 6.09
CA SER A 43 -8.34 -7.26 6.61
C SER A 43 -7.74 -5.90 6.97
N LYS A 44 -6.54 -5.86 7.56
CA LYS A 44 -5.83 -4.59 7.81
C LYS A 44 -5.28 -3.99 6.53
N ALA A 45 -4.85 -4.81 5.58
CA ALA A 45 -4.44 -4.31 4.26
C ALA A 45 -5.59 -3.56 3.58
N LEU A 46 -6.81 -4.08 3.64
CA LEU A 46 -7.99 -3.41 3.11
C LEU A 46 -8.34 -2.11 3.85
N GLU A 47 -8.10 -2.01 5.17
CA GLU A 47 -8.21 -0.73 5.91
C GLU A 47 -7.20 0.29 5.37
N VAL A 48 -5.94 -0.12 5.23
CA VAL A 48 -4.86 0.75 4.71
C VAL A 48 -5.16 1.24 3.30
N LEU A 49 -5.81 0.41 2.47
CA LEU A 49 -6.20 0.77 1.11
C LEU A 49 -7.50 1.60 1.05
N GLY A 50 -8.22 1.77 2.16
CA GLY A 50 -9.54 2.42 2.17
C GLY A 50 -10.62 1.63 1.42
N LEU A 51 -10.44 0.30 1.31
CA LEU A 51 -11.32 -0.60 0.55
C LEU A 51 -12.28 -1.41 1.43
N ARG A 52 -12.24 -1.21 2.75
CA ARG A 52 -13.23 -1.81 3.64
C ARG A 52 -14.48 -0.93 3.65
N ASP A 53 -15.54 -1.41 3.01
CA ASP A 53 -16.88 -0.87 3.21
C ASP A 53 -17.23 -1.02 4.70
N GLU A 54 -17.43 0.11 5.36
CA GLU A 54 -18.05 0.16 6.68
C GLU A 54 -19.50 -0.31 6.52
N GLY A 55 -19.71 -1.60 6.75
CA GLY A 55 -21.04 -2.17 6.86
C GLY A 55 -21.76 -1.61 8.09
N ASP A 56 -22.54 -0.55 7.83
CA ASP A 56 -23.70 -0.05 8.56
C ASP A 56 -23.46 0.76 9.85
N ASP A 57 -23.20 2.06 9.67
CA ASP A 57 -23.76 3.09 10.54
C ASP A 57 -24.37 4.20 9.66
N SER A 58 -25.70 4.20 9.59
CA SER A 58 -26.50 5.19 8.88
C SER A 58 -26.23 6.62 9.37
N SER A 59 -25.62 7.49 8.56
CA SER A 59 -26.06 8.88 8.36
C SER A 59 -25.26 9.63 7.27
N SER A 60 -25.99 9.94 6.20
CA SER A 60 -25.77 10.92 5.13
C SER A 60 -24.56 11.87 5.18
N SER A 61 -23.71 11.80 4.15
CA SER A 61 -23.60 12.87 3.13
C SER A 61 -22.62 12.48 2.02
N SER A 62 -23.13 12.15 0.83
CA SER A 62 -22.37 12.26 -0.43
C SER A 62 -22.48 13.70 -0.98
N PRO A 63 -21.85 14.10 -2.11
CA PRO A 63 -20.76 13.50 -2.88
C PRO A 63 -19.64 14.54 -3.25
N THR A 64 -18.48 14.10 -3.73
CA THR A 64 -17.80 14.81 -4.83
C THR A 64 -16.80 13.91 -5.55
N SER A 65 -17.04 13.76 -6.83
CA SER A 65 -16.17 13.16 -7.85
C SER A 65 -14.99 14.07 -8.19
N SER A 66 -13.78 13.52 -8.29
CA SER A 66 -12.69 14.16 -9.05
C SER A 66 -11.81 13.12 -9.76
N SER A 67 -12.16 12.86 -11.03
CA SER A 67 -11.27 12.93 -12.20
C SER A 67 -9.86 12.30 -12.17
N ALA A 68 -9.75 11.18 -12.90
CA ALA A 68 -8.72 10.87 -13.91
C ALA A 68 -7.37 10.23 -13.48
N PRO A 69 -6.54 9.75 -14.43
CA PRO A 69 -6.46 8.35 -14.83
C PRO A 69 -5.06 7.78 -14.58
N ALA A 70 -4.90 6.53 -14.12
CA ALA A 70 -3.54 6.02 -14.00
C ALA A 70 -3.42 4.51 -14.18
N HIS A 71 -2.86 4.18 -15.33
CA HIS A 71 -2.24 2.93 -15.74
C HIS A 71 -1.31 2.39 -14.62
N HIS A 72 -1.82 1.57 -13.71
CA HIS A 72 -1.00 0.94 -12.66
C HIS A 72 -1.25 -0.56 -12.62
N GLN A 73 -0.70 -1.24 -13.62
CA GLN A 73 -0.40 -2.65 -13.51
C GLN A 73 1.12 -2.78 -13.55
N VAL A 74 1.79 -2.99 -12.40
CA VAL A 74 2.76 -4.08 -12.21
C VAL A 74 3.10 -4.28 -10.72
N LEU A 75 3.40 -5.54 -10.36
CA LEU A 75 4.38 -6.00 -9.35
C LEU A 75 3.96 -5.94 -7.86
N VAL A 76 4.31 -6.88 -6.97
CA VAL A 76 5.20 -8.05 -6.99
C VAL A 76 4.50 -9.12 -6.15
N ARG A 77 4.35 -10.37 -6.63
CA ARG A 77 3.97 -11.49 -5.77
C ARG A 77 5.20 -11.93 -4.99
N LEU A 78 5.36 -11.47 -3.75
CA LEU A 78 6.22 -12.14 -2.79
C LEU A 78 5.32 -13.02 -1.93
N ALA A 79 5.19 -14.29 -2.30
CA ALA A 79 4.64 -15.31 -1.43
C ALA A 79 5.77 -15.78 -0.52
N ILE A 80 5.72 -15.41 0.76
CA ILE A 80 6.46 -16.14 1.79
C ILE A 80 5.46 -17.14 2.37
N SER A 81 5.90 -18.39 2.44
CA SER A 81 5.11 -19.61 2.65
C SER A 81 4.59 -19.77 4.07
#